data_AF-A0A658NKK6-F1
#
_entry.id   AF-A0A658NKK6-F1
#
_cell.length_a   1.000
_cell.length_b   1.000
_cell.length_c   1.000
_cell.angle_alpha   90.00
_cell.angle_beta   90.00
_cell.angle_gamma   90.00
#
_symmetry.space_group_name_H-M   'P 1'
#
loop_
_entity.id
_entity.type
_entity.pdbx_description
1 polymer ?
#
loop_
_entity_poly.entity_id
_entity_poly.type
_entity_poly.pdbx_seq_one_letter_code
_entity_poly.pdbx_strand_id
1 'polypeptide(L)'
;LVVLAAHHFFAGRNVFIDHGAGLLSMYMHLSRIDVKVGQRVARGERLGLTGATGRVTGPHLHFGLRWRGARVDPNLLLGDPATLPSP
;
A
#
# COMPACT_ATOMS: atom_id res chain seq x y z
N LEU A 1 7.34 -5.56 -6.23
CA LEU A 1 6.91 -5.28 -7.62
C LEU A 1 5.55 -4.60 -7.56
N VAL A 2 5.37 -3.47 -8.23
CA VAL A 2 4.05 -2.83 -8.33
C VAL A 2 3.17 -3.67 -9.25
N VAL A 3 2.15 -4.30 -8.70
CA VAL A 3 1.20 -5.14 -9.45
C VAL A 3 -0.13 -4.45 -9.72
N LEU A 4 -0.39 -3.34 -9.01
CA LEU A 4 -1.57 -2.51 -9.23
C LEU A 4 -1.24 -1.05 -8.91
N ALA A 5 -1.67 -0.14 -9.79
CA ALA A 5 -1.67 1.30 -9.56
C ALA A 5 -2.89 1.86 -10.32
N ALA A 6 -4.00 2.10 -9.61
CA ALA A 6 -5.29 2.39 -10.24
C ALA A 6 -6.18 3.29 -9.37
N HIS A 7 -7.28 3.77 -9.95
CA HIS A 7 -8.33 4.52 -9.26
C HIS A 7 -9.62 3.70 -9.25
N HIS A 8 -10.00 3.18 -8.08
CA HIS A 8 -11.24 2.41 -7.89
C HIS A 8 -12.27 3.20 -7.09
N PHE A 9 -13.56 2.93 -7.30
CA PHE A 9 -14.65 3.64 -6.64
C PHE A 9 -14.54 3.62 -5.09
N PHE A 10 -14.32 2.46 -4.49
CA PHE A 10 -14.20 2.36 -3.03
C PHE A 10 -12.82 2.71 -2.50
N ALA A 11 -11.77 2.12 -3.10
CA ALA A 11 -10.40 2.26 -2.61
C ALA A 11 -9.73 3.59 -3.00
N GLY A 12 -10.36 4.40 -3.85
CA GLY A 12 -9.73 5.60 -4.38
C GLY A 12 -8.50 5.26 -5.22
N ARG A 13 -7.53 6.15 -5.24
CA ARG A 13 -6.20 5.87 -5.79
C ARG A 13 -5.49 4.88 -4.88
N ASN A 14 -5.06 3.76 -5.45
CA ASN A 14 -4.47 2.67 -4.69
C ASN A 14 -3.32 2.01 -5.44
N VAL A 15 -2.35 1.53 -4.66
CA VAL A 15 -1.13 0.87 -5.13
C VAL A 15 -0.96 -0.44 -4.39
N PHE A 16 -0.76 -1.54 -5.12
CA PHE A 16 -0.47 -2.85 -4.51
C PHE A 16 0.94 -3.29 -4.90
N ILE A 17 1.68 -3.75 -3.90
CA ILE A 17 3.05 -4.26 -4.05
C ILE A 17 3.06 -5.75 -3.78
N ASP A 18 3.55 -6.53 -4.74
CA ASP A 18 3.91 -7.94 -4.58
C ASP A 18 5.34 -8.06 -4.08
N HIS A 19 5.47 -8.69 -2.91
CA HIS A 19 6.73 -8.97 -2.22
C HIS A 19 7.27 -10.38 -2.53
N GLY A 20 6.55 -11.16 -3.34
CA GLY A 20 6.82 -12.58 -3.59
C GLY A 20 6.13 -13.49 -2.56
N ALA A 21 6.23 -14.81 -2.80
CA ALA A 21 5.64 -15.85 -1.94
C ALA A 21 4.13 -15.67 -1.60
N GLY A 22 3.41 -14.95 -2.48
CA GLY A 22 1.99 -14.65 -2.32
C GLY A 22 1.67 -13.56 -1.29
N LEU A 23 2.66 -12.76 -0.86
CA LEU A 23 2.49 -11.63 0.06
C LEU A 23 2.31 -10.32 -0.71
N LEU A 24 1.18 -9.66 -0.49
CA LEU A 24 0.84 -8.37 -1.07
C LEU A 24 0.67 -7.33 0.04
N SER A 25 1.22 -6.14 -0.16
CA SER A 25 0.79 -4.95 0.57
C SER A 25 -0.07 -4.06 -0.29
N MET A 26 -1.06 -3.41 0.33
CA MET A 26 -2.08 -2.59 -0.32
C MET A 26 -2.10 -1.21 0.35
N TYR A 27 -2.01 -0.16 -0.45
CA TYR A 27 -2.06 1.23 -0.02
C TYR A 27 -3.24 1.89 -0.72
N MET A 28 -4.22 2.41 0.00
CA MET A 28 -5.46 2.96 -0.58
C MET A 28 -5.71 4.40 -0.14
N HIS A 29 -6.71 5.02 -0.76
CA HIS A 29 -7.18 6.39 -0.52
C HIS A 29 -6.15 7.48 -0.81
N LEU A 30 -5.14 7.18 -1.63
CA LEU A 30 -4.03 8.09 -1.93
C LEU A 30 -4.53 9.38 -2.60
N SER A 31 -3.89 10.51 -2.33
CA SER A 31 -4.10 11.75 -3.09
C SER A 31 -3.34 11.70 -4.42
N ARG A 32 -2.19 11.06 -4.45
CA ARG A 32 -1.29 10.94 -5.61
C ARG A 32 -0.61 9.57 -5.65
N ILE A 33 -0.39 9.04 -6.84
CA ILE A 33 0.40 7.83 -7.10
C ILE A 33 1.69 8.26 -7.80
N ASP A 34 2.85 7.86 -7.27
CA ASP A 34 4.18 8.22 -7.79
C ASP A 34 4.85 7.04 -8.55
N VAL A 35 4.19 5.87 -8.59
CA VAL A 35 4.72 4.64 -9.19
C VAL A 35 3.80 4.07 -10.27
N LYS A 36 4.34 3.21 -11.14
CA LYS A 36 3.60 2.56 -12.23
C LYS A 36 3.60 1.04 -12.12
N VAL A 37 2.57 0.40 -12.66
CA VAL A 37 2.52 -1.08 -12.76
C VAL A 37 3.77 -1.60 -13.46
N GLY A 38 4.34 -2.68 -12.94
CA GLY A 38 5.59 -3.28 -13.42
C GLY A 38 6.86 -2.68 -12.81
N GLN A 39 6.79 -1.55 -12.10
CA GLN A 39 7.95 -0.95 -11.42
C GLN A 39 8.40 -1.84 -10.25
N ARG A 40 9.71 -2.10 -10.16
CA ARG A 40 10.33 -2.62 -8.93
C ARG A 40 10.60 -1.44 -8.02
N VAL A 41 10.20 -1.57 -6.76
CA VAL A 41 10.39 -0.54 -5.72
C VAL A 41 11.24 -1.11 -4.59
N ALA A 42 12.11 -0.29 -4.02
CA ALA A 42 12.90 -0.64 -2.85
C ALA A 42 12.13 -0.37 -1.54
N ARG A 43 12.57 -1.00 -0.44
CA ARG A 43 12.08 -0.64 0.90
C ARG A 43 12.40 0.84 1.17
N GLY A 44 11.40 1.59 1.64
CA GLY A 44 11.53 3.03 1.91
C GLY A 44 11.28 3.93 0.70
N GLU A 45 11.16 3.37 -0.51
CA GLU A 45 10.82 4.16 -1.69
C GLU A 45 9.38 4.69 -1.61
N ARG A 46 9.20 5.98 -1.93
CA ARG A 46 7.88 6.62 -1.87
C ARG A 46 6.97 6.09 -2.99
N LEU A 47 5.79 5.60 -2.61
CA LEU A 47 4.78 5.10 -3.55
C LEU A 47 3.79 6.18 -4.01
N GLY A 48 3.63 7.25 -3.23
CA GLY A 48 2.62 8.28 -3.44
C GLY A 48 2.42 9.13 -2.20
N LEU A 49 1.29 9.83 -2.16
CA LEU A 49 0.88 10.66 -1.03
C LEU A 49 -0.46 10.19 -0.46
N THR A 50 -0.59 10.16 0.86
CA THR A 50 -1.86 9.90 1.56
C THR A 50 -2.91 10.94 1.16
N GLY A 51 -4.19 10.56 1.18
CA GLY A 51 -5.27 11.45 0.80
C GLY A 51 -6.63 10.97 1.29
N ALA A 52 -7.67 11.43 0.61
CA ALA A 52 -9.07 11.12 0.89
C ALA A 52 -9.83 10.71 -0.39
N THR A 53 -9.20 9.98 -1.31
CA THR A 53 -9.89 9.52 -2.53
C THR A 53 -10.68 8.23 -2.28
N GLY A 54 -11.73 8.01 -3.07
CA GLY A 54 -12.63 6.86 -2.91
C GLY A 54 -13.72 7.13 -1.88
N ARG A 55 -14.23 6.07 -1.25
CA ARG A 55 -15.35 6.16 -0.31
C ARG A 55 -14.86 6.31 1.13
N VAL A 56 -14.43 7.51 1.50
CA VAL A 56 -13.86 7.86 2.81
C VAL A 56 -14.42 9.17 3.34
N THR A 57 -14.34 9.39 4.65
CA THR A 57 -14.85 10.59 5.33
C THR A 57 -13.77 11.64 5.65
N GLY A 58 -12.50 11.31 5.43
CA GLY A 58 -11.38 12.22 5.65
C GLY A 58 -10.03 11.60 5.30
N PRO A 59 -8.95 12.41 5.27
CA PRO A 59 -7.63 11.94 4.87
C PRO A 59 -7.07 10.88 5.82
N HIS A 60 -6.73 9.71 5.28
CA HIS A 60 -6.05 8.64 6.02
C HIS A 60 -5.38 7.65 5.07
N LEU A 61 -4.41 6.90 5.58
CA LEU A 61 -3.84 5.78 4.86
C LEU A 61 -4.58 4.50 5.27
N HIS A 62 -5.21 3.83 4.32
CA HIS A 62 -5.58 2.42 4.51
C HIS A 62 -4.41 1.56 4.05
N PHE A 63 -3.77 0.89 5.01
CA PHE A 63 -2.71 -0.09 4.78
C PHE A 63 -3.24 -1.48 5.09
N GLY A 64 -3.12 -2.39 4.13
CA GLY A 64 -3.59 -3.77 4.29
C GLY A 64 -2.60 -4.78 3.73
N LEU A 65 -2.64 -6.00 4.27
CA LEU A 65 -1.85 -7.12 3.79
C LEU A 65 -2.75 -8.25 3.32
N ARG A 66 -2.29 -8.95 2.28
CA ARG A 66 -2.89 -10.21 1.81
C ARG A 66 -1.79 -11.24 1.65
N TRP A 67 -1.93 -12.40 2.28
CA TRP A 67 -0.99 -13.50 2.13
C TRP A 67 -1.71 -14.77 1.69
N ARG A 68 -1.26 -15.35 0.56
CA ARG A 68 -1.81 -16.60 -0.02
C ARG A 68 -3.34 -16.59 -0.16
N GLY A 69 -3.88 -15.46 -0.60
CA GLY A 69 -5.30 -15.31 -0.86
C GLY A 69 -6.12 -14.77 0.31
N ALA A 70 -5.62 -14.79 1.55
CA ALA A 70 -6.32 -14.30 2.73
C ALA A 70 -5.84 -12.90 3.14
N ARG A 71 -6.74 -12.04 3.64
CA ARG A 71 -6.35 -10.79 4.31
C ARG A 71 -5.86 -11.13 5.71
N VAL A 72 -4.76 -10.52 6.13
CA VAL A 72 -4.14 -10.75 7.43
C VAL A 72 -3.99 -9.43 8.16
N ASP A 73 -3.99 -9.48 9.50
CA ASP A 73 -3.68 -8.32 10.33
C ASP A 73 -2.23 -7.85 10.04
N PRO A 74 -2.02 -6.62 9.54
CA PRO A 74 -0.69 -6.10 9.28
C PRO A 74 0.23 -6.09 10.50
N ASN A 75 -0.32 -5.92 11.72
CA ASN A 75 0.48 -5.87 12.94
C ASN A 75 1.23 -7.16 13.24
N LEU A 76 0.80 -8.29 12.66
CA LEU A 76 1.51 -9.57 12.78
C LEU A 76 2.82 -9.60 11.99
N LEU A 77 3.00 -8.71 11.02
CA LEU A 77 4.14 -8.69 10.09
C LEU A 77 4.94 -7.39 10.12
N LEU A 78 4.44 -6.37 10.83
CA LEU A 78 5.19 -5.15 11.07
C LEU A 78 6.19 -5.38 12.20
N GLY A 79 7.44 -4.97 11.96
CA GLY A 79 8.42 -4.86 13.05
C GLY A 79 8.08 -3.69 13.97
N ASP A 80 8.75 -3.64 15.12
CA ASP A 80 8.66 -2.51 16.03
C ASP A 80 8.92 -1.20 15.27
N PRO A 81 7.98 -0.23 15.25
CA PRO A 81 8.17 1.05 14.59
C PRO A 81 9.46 1.78 15.01
N ALA A 82 9.93 1.58 16.24
CA ALA A 82 11.18 2.17 16.74
C ALA A 82 12.43 1.61 16.03
N THR A 83 12.31 0.47 15.35
CA THR A 83 13.39 -0.19 14.61
C THR A 83 13.35 0.09 13.10
N LEU A 84 12.35 0.85 12.63
CA LEU A 84 12.27 1.22 11.22
C LEU A 84 13.34 2.26 10.88
N PRO A 85 13.98 2.17 9.69
CA PRO A 85 14.94 3.17 9.24
C PRO A 85 14.26 4.54 9.17
N SER A 86 14.99 5.58 9.55
CA SER A 86 14.51 6.96 9.43
C SER A 86 14.17 7.28 7.96
N PRO A 87 13.12 8.08 7.73
CA PRO A 87 12.72 8.48 6.38
C PRO A 87 13.80 9.29 5.65
#